data_AF-A0A914C8B0-F1
#
_entry.id   AF-A0A914C8B0-F1
#
_cell.length_a   1.000
_cell.length_b   1.000
_cell.length_c   1.000
_cell.angle_alpha   90.00
_cell.angle_beta   90.00
_cell.angle_gamma   90.00
#
_symmetry.space_group_name_H-M   'P 1'
#
loop_
_entity.id
_entity.type
_entity.pdbx_description
1 polymer ?
#
loop_
_entity_poly.entity_id
_entity_poly.type
_entity_poly.pdbx_seq_one_letter_code
_entity_poly.pdbx_strand_id
1 'polypeptide(L)'
;MKFNLLFFTALFVVLNAAVIPSNKIPSSKPECSTNASTAYLDIILMIDTSANMGSINLRKISTTMSLIMPKFTIGNNWNISQGYRNTRISVVTYDTNAKIVANFTDINSIGDLSNILNTLTASNSQEANLLE
;
A
#
# COMPACT_ATOMS: atom_id res chain seq x y z
N MET A 1 -60.93 -41.82 -43.78
CA MET A 1 -60.37 -43.11 -44.24
C MET A 1 -59.08 -42.84 -45.00
N LYS A 2 -58.05 -43.65 -44.71
CA LYS A 2 -56.66 -43.65 -45.21
C LYS A 2 -55.69 -42.67 -44.52
N PHE A 3 -54.43 -43.00 -44.24
CA PHE A 3 -53.73 -44.23 -43.83
C PHE A 3 -52.33 -43.75 -43.38
N ASN A 4 -51.71 -44.46 -42.43
CA ASN A 4 -50.36 -44.25 -41.87
C ASN A 4 -49.26 -43.90 -42.88
N LEU A 5 -48.24 -43.13 -42.43
CA LEU A 5 -46.84 -43.54 -42.62
C LEU A 5 -45.89 -42.89 -41.59
N LEU A 6 -45.22 -43.75 -40.82
CA LEU A 6 -44.08 -43.46 -39.95
C LEU A 6 -42.96 -42.76 -40.72
N PHE A 7 -42.31 -41.76 -40.13
CA PHE A 7 -40.86 -41.56 -40.31
C PHE A 7 -40.25 -40.95 -39.04
N PHE A 8 -39.36 -41.72 -38.42
CA PHE A 8 -38.41 -41.30 -37.40
C PHE A 8 -37.54 -40.18 -37.97
N THR A 9 -37.73 -38.93 -37.54
CA THR A 9 -36.72 -37.89 -37.73
C THR A 9 -35.92 -37.77 -36.44
N ALA A 10 -34.77 -38.42 -36.42
CA ALA A 10 -33.69 -38.08 -35.52
C ALA A 10 -33.27 -36.64 -35.84
N LEU A 11 -33.75 -35.69 -35.05
CA LEU A 11 -33.26 -34.32 -35.12
C LEU A 11 -31.88 -34.30 -34.47
N PHE A 12 -30.85 -34.37 -35.32
CA PHE A 12 -29.48 -34.05 -34.97
C PHE A 12 -29.45 -32.67 -34.33
N VAL A 13 -29.15 -32.60 -33.03
CA VAL A 13 -28.73 -31.35 -32.40
C VAL A 13 -27.38 -31.01 -33.00
N VAL A 14 -27.37 -30.15 -34.01
CA VAL A 14 -26.15 -29.49 -34.47
C VAL A 14 -25.77 -28.50 -33.38
N LEU A 15 -24.94 -28.97 -32.45
CA LEU A 15 -24.25 -28.11 -31.51
C LEU A 15 -23.29 -27.25 -32.37
N ASN A 16 -23.70 -26.02 -32.68
CA ASN A 16 -22.75 -25.00 -33.11
C ASN A 16 -21.83 -24.75 -31.93
N ALA A 17 -20.74 -25.51 -31.85
CA ALA A 17 -19.58 -25.09 -31.09
C ALA A 17 -19.08 -23.82 -31.77
N ALA A 18 -19.58 -22.67 -31.30
CA ALA A 18 -18.91 -21.40 -31.55
C ALA A 18 -17.51 -21.59 -30.99
N VAL A 19 -16.55 -21.86 -31.88
CA VAL A 19 -15.13 -21.78 -31.58
C VAL A 19 -14.91 -20.30 -31.27
N ILE A 20 -15.02 -19.93 -30.00
CA ILE A 20 -14.58 -18.63 -29.53
C ILE A 20 -13.07 -18.64 -29.79
N PRO A 21 -12.55 -17.81 -30.71
CA PRO A 21 -11.12 -17.70 -30.84
C PRO A 21 -10.59 -17.30 -29.47
N SER A 22 -9.72 -18.14 -28.91
CA SER A 22 -8.99 -17.82 -27.68
C SER A 22 -8.10 -16.64 -28.01
N ASN A 23 -8.64 -15.43 -27.85
CA ASN A 23 -7.82 -14.24 -27.75
C ASN A 23 -6.90 -14.53 -26.57
N LYS A 24 -5.62 -14.79 -26.87
CA LYS A 24 -4.58 -14.84 -25.85
C LYS A 24 -4.71 -13.57 -25.04
N ILE A 25 -5.25 -13.68 -23.82
CA ILE A 25 -5.17 -12.62 -22.84
C ILE A 25 -3.67 -12.34 -22.70
N PRO A 26 -3.19 -11.11 -22.96
CA PRO A 26 -1.78 -10.80 -22.77
C PRO A 26 -1.40 -11.19 -21.34
N SER A 27 -0.61 -12.26 -21.22
CA SER A 27 -0.15 -12.80 -19.93
C SER A 27 0.98 -11.96 -19.32
N SER A 28 1.21 -10.75 -19.84
CA SER A 28 2.08 -9.79 -19.19
C SER A 28 1.25 -9.08 -18.12
N LYS A 29 1.41 -9.51 -16.86
CA LYS A 29 1.08 -8.63 -15.74
C LYS A 29 1.74 -7.27 -16.03
N PRO A 30 1.04 -6.13 -15.88
CA PRO A 30 1.66 -4.83 -16.03
C PRO A 30 2.93 -4.80 -15.18
N GLU A 31 4.07 -4.48 -15.78
CA GLU A 31 5.30 -4.34 -15.00
C GLU A 31 5.09 -3.22 -13.97
N CYS A 32 5.42 -3.51 -12.71
CA CYS A 32 5.40 -2.49 -11.68
C CYS A 32 6.41 -1.40 -12.05
N SER A 33 5.99 -0.14 -12.03
CA SER A 33 6.89 1.00 -12.17
C SER A 33 8.00 0.91 -11.12
N THR A 34 9.26 1.08 -11.54
CA THR A 34 10.41 1.20 -10.63
C THR A 34 10.52 2.59 -10.01
N ASN A 35 9.68 3.54 -10.45
CA ASN A 35 9.65 4.89 -9.92
C ASN A 35 8.79 4.97 -8.64
N ALA A 36 9.48 5.01 -7.50
CA ALA A 36 8.88 5.17 -6.18
C ALA A 36 8.06 6.46 -6.01
N SER A 37 8.29 7.51 -6.82
CA SER A 37 7.51 8.76 -6.75
C SER A 37 6.07 8.59 -7.20
N THR A 38 5.74 7.47 -7.85
CA THR A 38 4.38 7.11 -8.29
C THR A 38 3.77 5.99 -7.44
N ALA A 39 4.46 5.58 -6.37
CA ALA A 39 3.96 4.56 -5.48
C ALA A 39 2.70 5.06 -4.76
N TYR A 40 1.68 4.21 -4.71
CA TYR A 40 0.52 4.42 -3.86
C TYR A 40 0.67 3.49 -2.66
N LEU A 41 1.15 4.03 -1.54
CA LEU A 41 1.56 3.27 -0.37
C LEU A 41 1.19 4.00 0.92
N ASP A 42 0.75 3.24 1.90
CA ASP A 42 0.62 3.69 3.28
C ASP A 42 1.79 3.16 4.10
N ILE A 43 2.54 4.05 4.73
CA ILE A 43 3.70 3.71 5.57
C ILE A 43 3.37 4.06 7.02
N ILE A 44 3.51 3.08 7.92
CA ILE A 44 3.47 3.33 9.36
C ILE A 44 4.91 3.26 9.88
N LEU A 45 5.41 4.39 10.38
CA LEU A 45 6.69 4.46 11.09
C LEU A 45 6.42 4.19 12.56
N MET A 46 6.74 2.97 13.01
CA MET A 46 6.76 2.61 14.42
C MET A 46 8.14 2.89 15.00
N ILE A 47 8.21 3.78 15.98
CA ILE A 47 9.46 4.30 16.53
C ILE A 47 9.54 4.03 18.03
N ASP A 48 10.56 3.28 18.43
CA ASP A 48 10.96 3.14 19.83
C ASP A 48 11.34 4.51 20.41
N THR A 49 10.71 4.88 21.52
CA THR A 49 11.03 6.10 22.27
C THR A 49 11.44 5.81 23.72
N SER A 50 11.89 4.61 24.05
CA SER A 50 12.44 4.30 25.38
C SER A 50 13.71 5.10 25.71
N ALA A 51 14.06 5.07 26.98
CA ALA A 51 15.31 5.61 27.51
C ALA A 51 16.55 5.01 26.81
N ASN A 52 16.52 3.72 26.47
CA ASN A 52 17.62 3.05 25.76
C ASN A 52 17.80 3.55 24.32
N MET A 53 16.71 3.96 23.66
CA MET A 53 16.81 4.57 22.35
C MET A 53 17.64 5.86 22.43
N GLY A 54 17.29 6.74 23.36
CA GLY A 54 18.02 7.98 23.60
C GLY A 54 17.94 8.99 22.44
N SER A 55 18.30 10.25 22.72
CA SER A 55 18.17 11.35 21.75
C SER A 55 19.07 11.19 20.51
N ILE A 56 20.24 10.58 20.66
CA ILE A 56 21.18 10.38 19.56
C ILE A 56 20.60 9.41 18.51
N ASN A 57 20.01 8.30 18.93
CA ASN A 57 19.47 7.33 17.97
C ASN A 57 18.14 7.81 17.38
N LEU A 58 17.30 8.52 18.14
CA LEU A 58 16.12 9.19 17.58
C LEU A 58 16.51 10.17 16.46
N ARG A 59 17.60 10.94 16.64
CA ARG A 59 18.12 11.82 15.58
C ARG A 59 18.59 11.04 14.35
N LYS A 60 19.19 9.86 14.53
CA LYS A 60 19.57 8.98 13.40
C LYS A 60 18.34 8.51 12.61
N ILE A 61 17.20 8.25 13.26
CA ILE A 61 15.94 7.94 12.56
C ILE A 61 15.52 9.12 11.69
N SER A 62 15.49 10.34 12.25
CA SER A 62 15.15 11.55 11.49
C SER A 62 16.06 11.74 10.27
N THR A 63 17.38 11.59 10.44
CA THR A 63 18.35 11.64 9.34
C THR A 63 18.10 10.55 8.30
N THR A 64 17.85 9.30 8.73
CA THR A 64 17.63 8.18 7.81
C THR A 64 16.36 8.39 7.00
N MET A 65 15.27 8.82 7.63
CA MET A 65 14.02 9.12 6.93
C MET A 65 14.18 10.28 5.94
N SER A 66 14.96 11.31 6.30
CA SER A 66 15.27 12.43 5.40
C SER A 66 16.05 12.00 4.15
N LEU A 67 16.75 10.86 4.18
CA LEU A 67 17.47 10.31 3.02
C LEU A 67 16.61 9.38 2.15
N ILE A 68 15.70 8.62 2.77
CA ILE A 68 14.91 7.60 2.07
C ILE A 68 13.60 8.19 1.51
N MET A 69 12.90 8.97 2.33
CA MET A 69 11.56 9.46 2.02
C MET A 69 11.46 10.40 0.80
N PRO A 70 12.50 11.18 0.41
CA PRO A 70 12.44 11.99 -0.81
C PRO A 70 12.24 11.19 -2.12
N LYS A 71 12.37 9.85 -2.08
CA LYS A 71 12.05 8.98 -3.22
C LYS A 71 10.55 8.87 -3.50
N PHE A 72 9.70 9.24 -2.54
CA PHE A 72 8.26 9.15 -2.63
C PHE A 72 7.62 10.54 -2.78
N THR A 73 6.53 10.62 -3.53
CA THR A 73 5.65 11.80 -3.48
C THR A 73 4.77 11.68 -2.24
N ILE A 74 5.10 12.41 -1.18
CA ILE A 74 4.30 12.41 0.05
C ILE A 74 3.11 13.34 -0.10
N GLY A 75 1.94 12.90 0.35
CA GLY A 75 0.75 13.75 0.43
C GLY A 75 -0.51 12.96 0.74
N ASN A 76 -1.50 13.63 1.33
CA ASN A 76 -2.82 13.04 1.58
C ASN A 76 -3.82 13.21 0.42
N ASN A 77 -3.42 13.91 -0.66
CA ASN A 77 -4.29 14.18 -1.80
C ASN A 77 -4.61 12.86 -2.54
N TRP A 78 -5.89 12.49 -2.57
CA TRP A 78 -6.39 11.33 -3.28
C TRP A 78 -7.23 11.77 -4.47
N ASN A 79 -6.68 11.69 -5.68
CA ASN A 79 -7.47 11.78 -6.90
C ASN A 79 -6.99 10.74 -7.91
N ILE A 80 -7.55 9.53 -7.80
CA ILE A 80 -7.27 8.43 -8.73
C ILE A 80 -7.60 8.83 -10.16
N SER A 81 -8.69 9.58 -10.37
CA SER A 81 -9.16 10.00 -11.69
C SER A 81 -8.20 10.97 -12.39
N GLN A 82 -7.36 11.68 -11.62
CA GLN A 82 -6.28 12.52 -12.15
C GLN A 82 -4.90 11.83 -12.08
N GLY A 83 -4.85 10.57 -11.66
CA GLY A 83 -3.60 9.79 -11.60
C GLY A 83 -2.67 10.17 -10.46
N TYR A 84 -3.10 10.98 -9.49
CA TYR A 84 -2.28 11.28 -8.31
C TYR A 84 -2.14 10.05 -7.43
N ARG A 85 -0.91 9.56 -7.31
CA ARG A 85 -0.51 8.47 -6.43
C ARG A 85 0.48 9.03 -5.42
N ASN A 86 0.00 9.22 -4.21
CA ASN A 86 0.81 9.75 -3.12
C ASN A 86 1.04 8.68 -2.07
N THR A 87 2.22 8.74 -1.45
CA THR A 87 2.54 7.98 -0.26
C THR A 87 2.02 8.74 0.97
N ARG A 88 1.28 8.05 1.82
CA ARG A 88 0.82 8.59 3.11
C ARG A 88 1.67 7.99 4.22
N ILE A 89 1.96 8.79 5.24
CA ILE A 89 2.80 8.37 6.36
C ILE A 89 2.06 8.62 7.68
N SER A 90 2.06 7.61 8.54
CA SER A 90 1.62 7.71 9.94
C SER A 90 2.82 7.44 10.83
N VAL A 91 2.89 8.14 11.96
CA VAL A 91 3.97 7.97 12.95
C VAL A 91 3.35 7.51 14.26
N VAL A 92 3.83 6.36 14.73
CA VAL A 92 3.46 5.76 16.00
C VAL A 92 4.73 5.61 16.82
N THR A 93 4.73 6.13 18.03
CA THR A 93 5.82 5.91 18.99
C THR A 93 5.42 4.86 19.99
N TYR A 94 6.39 4.16 20.57
CA TYR A 94 6.13 3.26 21.68
C TYR A 94 7.25 3.31 22.72
N ASP A 95 6.84 3.18 23.98
CA ASP A 95 7.65 2.80 25.13
C ASP A 95 6.85 1.76 25.94
N THR A 96 6.55 2.03 27.21
CA THR A 96 5.52 1.31 27.97
C THR A 96 4.16 1.30 27.25
N ASN A 97 3.81 2.37 26.52
CA ASN A 97 2.57 2.40 25.71
C ASN A 97 2.81 2.91 24.29
N ALA A 98 2.02 2.42 23.34
CA ALA A 98 2.00 2.95 21.98
C ALA A 98 1.16 4.24 21.90
N LYS A 99 1.63 5.23 21.15
CA LYS A 99 0.95 6.50 20.90
C LYS A 99 1.02 6.87 19.43
N ILE A 100 -0.12 7.27 18.86
CA ILE A 100 -0.16 7.88 17.53
C ILE A 100 0.34 9.33 17.67
N VAL A 101 1.44 9.64 16.99
CA VAL A 101 2.02 11.00 16.95
C VAL A 101 1.53 11.77 15.74
N ALA A 102 1.30 11.08 14.62
CA ALA A 102 0.75 11.67 13.41
C ALA A 102 -0.08 10.63 12.65
N ASN A 103 -1.29 11.02 12.23
CA ASN A 103 -2.14 10.23 11.35
C ASN A 103 -1.72 10.42 9.88
N PHE A 104 -2.26 9.58 8.99
CA PHE A 104 -2.02 9.66 7.54
C PHE A 104 -2.40 10.99 6.88
N THR A 105 -3.15 11.84 7.56
CA THR A 105 -3.59 13.16 7.09
C THR A 105 -2.63 14.29 7.48
N ASP A 106 -1.78 14.06 8.47
CA ASP A 106 -1.04 15.12 9.18
C ASP A 106 0.30 15.43 8.49
N ILE A 107 0.76 14.54 7.61
CA ILE A 107 2.05 14.64 6.90
C ILE A 107 1.79 14.80 5.40
N ASN A 108 2.05 16.00 4.88
CA ASN A 108 1.79 16.34 3.47
C ASN A 108 3.07 16.66 2.68
N SER A 109 4.21 16.64 3.34
CA SER A 109 5.51 16.89 2.76
C SER A 109 6.62 16.22 3.56
N ILE A 110 7.81 16.15 2.96
CA ILE A 110 9.04 15.75 3.68
C ILE A 110 9.33 16.69 4.84
N GLY A 111 9.00 17.98 4.70
CA GLY A 111 9.16 18.98 5.76
C GLY A 111 8.30 18.65 6.98
N ASP A 112 7.04 18.31 6.77
CA ASP A 112 6.12 17.93 7.87
C ASP A 112 6.63 16.69 8.60
N LEU A 113 7.08 15.67 7.86
CA LEU A 113 7.66 14.47 8.45
C LEU A 113 8.89 14.82 9.29
N SER A 114 9.82 15.62 8.74
CA SER A 114 11.02 16.04 9.47
C SER A 114 10.68 16.80 10.74
N ASN A 115 9.70 17.72 10.68
CA ASN A 115 9.23 18.46 11.85
C ASN A 115 8.70 17.52 12.92
N ILE A 116 7.84 16.57 12.57
CA ILE A 116 7.31 15.57 13.52
C ILE A 116 8.44 14.74 14.13
N LEU A 117 9.35 14.20 13.32
CA LEU A 117 10.45 13.36 13.81
C LEU A 117 11.41 14.12 14.73
N ASN A 118 11.62 15.42 14.49
CA ASN A 118 12.47 16.27 15.32
C ASN A 118 11.83 16.66 16.66
N THR A 119 10.51 16.47 16.83
CA THR A 119 9.83 16.68 18.13
C THR A 119 9.92 15.46 19.05
N LEU A 120 10.38 14.31 18.55
CA LEU A 120 10.45 13.08 19.33
C LEU A 120 11.52 13.17 20.42
N THR A 121 11.16 12.77 21.63
CA THR A 121 12.04 12.69 22.78
C THR A 121 12.02 11.29 23.37
N ALA A 122 13.17 10.81 23.83
CA ALA A 122 13.23 9.57 24.60
C ALA A 122 12.47 9.77 25.92
N SER A 123 11.69 8.77 26.30
CA SER A 123 11.03 8.70 27.59
C SER A 123 12.02 8.24 28.66
N ASN A 124 11.55 8.24 29.91
CA ASN A 124 12.34 7.75 31.04
C ASN A 124 12.16 6.24 31.27
N SER A 125 11.31 5.58 30.48
CA SER A 125 11.04 4.15 30.59
C SER A 125 12.10 3.34 29.88
N GLN A 126 12.60 2.28 30.51
CA GLN A 126 13.47 1.31 29.86
C GLN A 126 12.69 0.25 29.07
N GLU A 127 11.35 0.28 29.18
CA GLU A 127 10.47 -0.61 28.46
C GLU A 127 10.34 -0.11 27.02
N ALA A 128 11.19 -0.62 26.15
CA ALA A 128 10.82 -0.81 24.77
C ALA A 128 11.42 -2.11 24.29
N ASN A 129 10.57 -3.11 24.24
CA ASN A 129 10.77 -4.26 23.40
C ASN A 129 9.39 -4.50 22.78
N LEU A 130 9.28 -4.40 21.45
CA LEU A 130 8.36 -5.29 20.77
C LEU A 130 8.89 -6.68 21.11
N LEU A 131 8.32 -7.28 22.17
CA LEU A 131 8.82 -8.50 22.78
C LEU A 131 9.10 -9.53 21.68
N GLU A 132 10.37 -9.91 21.52
CA GLU A 132 10.71 -11.29 21.18
C GLU A 132 10.56 -12.16 22.43
#